data_AF-A0A931I917-F1
#
_entry.id   AF-A0A931I917-F1
#
_cell.length_a   1.000
_cell.length_b   1.000
_cell.length_c   1.000
_cell.angle_alpha   90.00
_cell.angle_beta   90.00
_cell.angle_gamma   90.00
#
_symmetry.space_group_name_H-M   'P 1'
#
loop_
_entity.id
_entity.type
_entity.pdbx_description
1 polymer ?
#
loop_
_entity_poly.entity_id
_entity_poly.type
_entity_poly.pdbx_seq_one_letter_code
_entity_poly.pdbx_strand_id
1 'polypeptide(L)'
;MSTGEQTATSFYEAVGGAETFRRIVAAFYREVAADEVLRPLYPEQDLGPAERRLRMFLEQYWGGPRTYSDERGHPRLRMRHMPFKVGPIERDAWLRCMRLGIAEIEPEVLDDDHRKALLDYMEMAANSLVNSPF
;
A
#
# COMPACT_ATOMS: atom_id res chain seq x y z
N MET A 1 43.19 3.89 -2.68
CA MET A 1 42.16 2.93 -3.13
C MET A 1 40.87 3.34 -2.43
N SER A 2 39.93 3.94 -3.16
CA SER A 2 38.63 4.31 -2.60
C SER A 2 37.66 3.22 -2.99
N THR A 3 37.32 2.37 -2.01
CA THR A 3 36.31 1.34 -2.15
C THR A 3 34.97 2.05 -2.23
N GLY A 4 34.44 2.23 -3.43
CA GLY A 4 33.10 2.78 -3.60
C GLY A 4 32.09 1.82 -3.00
N GLU A 5 31.49 2.17 -1.87
CA GLU A 5 30.24 1.57 -1.41
C GLU A 5 29.19 1.83 -2.48
N GLN A 6 28.94 0.83 -3.33
CA GLN A 6 27.70 0.74 -4.09
C GLN A 6 26.59 0.61 -3.05
N THR A 7 25.97 1.72 -2.69
CA THR A 7 24.76 1.74 -1.87
C THR A 7 23.69 1.02 -2.68
N ALA A 8 23.20 -0.11 -2.17
CA ALA A 8 22.14 -0.85 -2.83
C ALA A 8 20.94 0.09 -3.04
N THR A 9 20.47 0.22 -4.27
CA THR A 9 19.27 0.99 -4.62
C THR A 9 18.09 0.44 -3.83
N SER A 10 17.32 1.33 -3.19
CA SER A 10 16.13 0.92 -2.45
C SER A 10 15.07 0.34 -3.39
N PHE A 11 14.17 -0.50 -2.88
CA PHE A 11 13.01 -0.97 -3.67
C PHE A 11 12.23 0.23 -4.22
N TYR A 12 12.01 1.25 -3.39
CA TYR A 12 11.33 2.49 -3.77
C TYR A 12 11.97 3.14 -5.00
N GLU A 13 13.29 3.32 -5.01
CA GLU A 13 14.00 3.90 -6.17
C GLU A 13 13.96 2.96 -7.39
N ALA A 14 14.10 1.65 -7.18
CA ALA A 14 14.12 0.65 -8.25
C ALA A 14 12.81 0.62 -9.06
N VAL A 15 11.67 0.89 -8.41
CA VAL A 15 10.35 0.87 -9.05
C VAL A 15 9.85 2.24 -9.52
N GLY A 16 10.72 3.25 -9.61
CA GLY A 16 10.35 4.60 -10.09
C GLY A 16 9.83 5.56 -9.02
N GLY A 17 9.96 5.21 -7.74
CA GLY A 17 9.76 6.12 -6.61
C GLY A 17 8.32 6.63 -6.44
N ALA A 18 8.19 7.89 -6.03
CA ALA A 18 6.93 8.52 -5.60
C ALA A 18 5.82 8.39 -6.64
N GLU A 19 6.16 8.53 -7.92
CA GLU A 19 5.17 8.50 -8.99
C GLU A 19 4.50 7.13 -9.11
N THR A 20 5.26 6.05 -8.97
CA THR A 20 4.73 4.68 -8.98
C THR A 20 3.78 4.45 -7.80
N PHE A 21 4.19 4.81 -6.58
CA PHE A 21 3.31 4.66 -5.41
C PHE A 21 2.08 5.58 -5.48
N ARG A 22 2.22 6.79 -6.04
CA ARG A 22 1.08 7.68 -6.28
C ARG A 22 0.08 7.04 -7.24
N ARG A 23 0.53 6.49 -8.36
CA ARG A 23 -0.32 5.82 -9.36
C ARG A 23 -1.02 4.60 -8.76
N ILE A 24 -0.28 3.70 -8.12
CA ILE A 24 -0.84 2.48 -7.49
C ILE A 24 -1.92 2.84 -6.48
N VAL A 25 -1.62 3.78 -5.57
CA VAL A 25 -2.53 4.09 -4.46
C VAL A 25 -3.75 4.89 -4.94
N ALA A 26 -3.59 5.78 -5.92
CA ALA A 26 -4.71 6.47 -6.55
C ALA A 26 -5.65 5.46 -7.26
N ALA A 27 -5.10 4.52 -8.02
CA ALA A 27 -5.87 3.45 -8.66
C ALA A 27 -6.59 2.58 -7.64
N PHE A 28 -5.87 2.14 -6.59
CA PHE A 28 -6.45 1.38 -5.48
C PHE A 28 -7.67 2.10 -4.86
N TYR A 29 -7.57 3.40 -4.56
CA TYR A 29 -8.69 4.12 -3.95
C TYR A 29 -9.84 4.39 -4.92
N ARG A 30 -9.56 4.48 -6.22
CA ARG A 30 -10.57 4.54 -7.27
C ARG A 30 -11.40 3.25 -7.32
N GLU A 31 -10.76 2.08 -7.17
CA GLU A 31 -11.45 0.79 -7.05
C GLU A 31 -12.20 0.66 -5.71
N VAL A 32 -11.60 1.09 -4.58
CA VAL A 32 -12.28 1.12 -3.27
C VAL A 32 -13.55 1.97 -3.30
N ALA A 33 -13.54 3.09 -4.03
CA ALA A 33 -14.71 3.95 -4.15
C ALA A 33 -15.90 3.26 -4.85
N ALA A 34 -15.62 2.28 -5.70
CA ALA A 34 -16.61 1.52 -6.46
C ALA A 34 -16.95 0.14 -5.84
N ASP A 35 -16.16 -0.37 -4.89
CA ASP A 35 -16.36 -1.67 -4.27
C ASP A 35 -17.41 -1.61 -3.13
N GLU A 36 -18.48 -2.38 -3.26
CA GLU A 36 -19.62 -2.39 -2.33
C GLU A 36 -19.27 -2.92 -0.92
N VAL A 37 -18.21 -3.71 -0.78
CA VAL A 37 -17.73 -4.24 0.50
C VAL A 37 -16.87 -3.20 1.22
N LEU A 38 -15.96 -2.56 0.50
CA LEU A 38 -15.01 -1.63 1.10
C LEU A 38 -15.60 -0.26 1.31
N ARG A 39 -16.39 0.27 0.37
CA ARG A 39 -16.91 1.64 0.43
C ARG A 39 -17.60 1.96 1.76
N PRO A 40 -18.42 1.08 2.38
CA PRO A 40 -19.03 1.33 3.68
C PRO A 40 -18.03 1.45 4.85
N LEU A 41 -16.82 0.90 4.75
CA LEU A 41 -15.79 0.99 5.79
C LEU A 41 -15.11 2.37 5.82
N TYR A 42 -15.26 3.17 4.77
CA TYR A 42 -14.73 4.52 4.67
C TYR A 42 -15.87 5.54 4.87
N PRO A 43 -16.14 6.00 6.10
CA PRO A 43 -17.28 6.88 6.37
C PRO A 43 -17.14 8.27 5.71
N GLU A 44 -15.91 8.68 5.41
CA GLU A 44 -15.62 9.94 4.71
C GLU A 44 -16.09 9.85 3.25
N GLN A 45 -16.69 10.93 2.73
CA GLN A 45 -16.99 11.02 1.30
C GLN A 45 -15.72 11.18 0.48
N ASP A 46 -14.78 11.97 0.99
CA ASP A 46 -13.46 12.19 0.42
C ASP A 46 -12.48 11.13 0.92
N LEU A 47 -11.94 10.32 0.01
CA LEU A 47 -10.94 9.29 0.31
C LEU A 47 -9.51 9.83 0.25
N GLY A 48 -9.29 11.07 -0.21
CA GLY A 48 -7.97 11.69 -0.39
C GLY A 48 -7.08 11.65 0.86
N PRO A 49 -7.60 11.94 2.07
CA PRO A 49 -6.81 11.80 3.30
C PRO A 49 -6.39 10.35 3.59
N ALA A 50 -7.22 9.36 3.28
CA ALA A 50 -6.90 7.94 3.43
C ALA A 50 -5.87 7.48 2.38
N GLU A 51 -6.03 7.94 1.13
CA GLU A 51 -5.08 7.77 0.03
C GLU A 51 -3.68 8.25 0.40
N ARG A 52 -3.57 9.49 0.85
CA ARG A 52 -2.28 10.09 1.26
C ARG A 52 -1.60 9.27 2.35
N ARG A 53 -2.35 8.79 3.35
CA ARG A 53 -1.80 8.02 4.48
C ARG A 53 -1.26 6.68 4.03
N LEU A 54 -1.98 5.97 3.14
CA LEU A 54 -1.50 4.71 2.58
C LEU A 54 -0.27 4.93 1.70
N ARG A 55 -0.29 5.95 0.84
CA ARG A 55 0.85 6.29 -0.02
C ARG A 55 2.12 6.54 0.78
N MET A 56 2.08 7.47 1.74
CA MET A 56 3.25 7.76 2.57
C MET A 56 3.73 6.52 3.35
N PHE A 57 2.81 5.66 3.80
CA PHE A 57 3.17 4.43 4.49
C PHE A 57 3.96 3.49 3.56
N LEU A 58 3.47 3.27 2.33
CA LEU A 58 4.11 2.37 1.36
C LEU A 58 5.43 2.94 0.85
N GLU A 59 5.49 4.23 0.55
CA GLU A 59 6.73 4.92 0.18
C GLU A 59 7.80 4.70 1.26
N GLN A 60 7.45 4.95 2.53
CA GLN A 60 8.37 4.73 3.64
C GLN A 60 8.74 3.25 3.81
N TYR A 61 7.78 2.34 3.72
CA TYR A 61 8.01 0.91 3.93
C TYR A 61 9.05 0.36 2.95
N TRP A 62 9.01 0.82 1.70
CA TRP A 62 9.91 0.37 0.63
C TRP A 62 11.22 1.17 0.51
N GLY A 63 11.54 1.99 1.51
CA GLY A 63 12.82 2.71 1.58
C GLY A 63 12.80 4.14 1.05
N GLY A 64 11.62 4.69 0.76
CA GLY A 64 11.42 6.09 0.41
C GLY A 64 11.38 7.03 1.62
N PRO A 65 10.79 8.24 1.46
CA PRO A 65 10.75 9.26 2.51
C PRO A 65 10.10 8.80 3.82
N ARG A 66 10.59 9.31 4.95
CA ARG A 66 10.09 9.02 6.30
C ARG A 66 8.85 9.80 6.73
N THR A 67 8.20 10.48 5.78
CA THR A 67 7.08 11.41 6.03
C THR A 67 5.93 10.76 6.81
N TYR A 68 5.65 9.47 6.60
CA TYR A 68 4.63 8.78 7.40
C TYR A 68 4.98 8.81 8.89
N SER A 69 6.19 8.44 9.27
CA SER A 69 6.60 8.41 10.69
C SER A 69 6.66 9.80 11.28
N ASP A 70 7.12 10.78 10.50
CA ASP A 70 7.25 12.16 10.97
C ASP A 70 5.87 12.76 11.28
N GLU A 71 4.83 12.41 10.51
CA GLU A 71 3.47 12.93 10.71
C GLU A 71 2.56 12.05 11.56
N ARG A 72 2.80 10.73 11.59
CA ARG A 72 1.89 9.74 12.18
C ARG A 72 2.53 8.95 13.31
N GLY A 73 3.84 9.12 13.55
CA GLY A 73 4.61 8.30 14.47
C GLY A 73 4.63 6.83 14.03
N HIS A 74 4.85 5.95 15.00
CA HIS A 74 4.94 4.50 14.76
C HIS A 74 3.71 3.96 14.01
N PRO A 75 3.86 3.06 13.00
CA PRO A 75 2.74 2.56 12.19
C PRO A 75 1.56 1.93 12.92
N ARG A 76 1.82 1.18 14.00
CA ARG A 76 0.81 0.55 14.87
C ARG A 76 -0.42 0.05 14.09
N LEU A 77 -0.19 -0.65 12.98
CA LEU A 77 -1.24 -0.88 11.96
C LEU A 77 -2.45 -1.60 12.55
N ARG A 78 -2.24 -2.66 13.34
CA ARG A 78 -3.33 -3.38 14.01
C ARG A 78 -4.22 -2.44 14.83
N MET A 79 -3.64 -1.57 15.66
CA MET A 79 -4.41 -0.58 16.44
C MET A 79 -5.22 0.35 15.54
N ARG A 80 -4.64 0.82 14.42
CA ARG A 80 -5.34 1.72 13.49
C ARG A 80 -6.46 1.03 12.72
N HIS A 81 -6.43 -0.30 12.60
CA HIS A 81 -7.45 -1.09 11.92
C HIS A 81 -8.51 -1.68 12.86
N MET A 82 -8.28 -1.70 14.18
CA MET A 82 -9.26 -2.18 15.19
C MET A 82 -10.63 -1.48 15.15
N PRO A 83 -10.75 -0.19 14.79
CA PRO A 83 -12.07 0.45 14.67
C PRO A 83 -12.94 -0.11 13.54
N PHE A 84 -12.35 -0.84 12.59
CA PHE A 84 -13.04 -1.43 11.45
C PHE A 84 -13.19 -2.93 11.64
N LYS A 85 -14.31 -3.47 11.19
CA LYS A 85 -14.54 -4.91 11.13
C LYS A 85 -13.89 -5.44 9.85
N VAL A 86 -12.74 -6.10 9.97
CA VAL A 86 -11.98 -6.64 8.86
C VAL A 86 -11.99 -8.16 8.96
N GLY A 87 -12.92 -8.79 8.24
CA GLY A 87 -13.01 -10.23 8.07
C GLY A 87 -12.39 -10.69 6.75
N PRO A 88 -12.59 -11.99 6.39
CA PRO A 88 -12.10 -12.53 5.13
C PRO A 88 -12.67 -11.81 3.90
N ILE A 89 -13.93 -11.36 3.96
CA ILE A 89 -14.61 -10.67 2.86
C ILE A 89 -13.95 -9.31 2.58
N GLU A 90 -13.72 -8.50 3.61
CA GLU A 90 -13.07 -7.21 3.49
C GLU A 90 -11.60 -7.34 3.07
N ARG A 91 -10.88 -8.33 3.62
CA ARG A 91 -9.50 -8.63 3.21
C ARG A 91 -9.43 -8.95 1.71
N ASP A 92 -10.30 -9.83 1.24
CA ASP A 92 -10.28 -10.26 -0.16
C ASP A 92 -10.69 -9.12 -1.09
N ALA A 93 -11.65 -8.29 -0.68
CA ALA A 93 -12.00 -7.07 -1.40
C ALA A 93 -10.83 -6.09 -1.49
N TRP A 94 -10.17 -5.83 -0.37
CA TRP A 94 -8.99 -4.96 -0.31
C TRP A 94 -7.87 -5.46 -1.23
N LEU A 95 -7.58 -6.77 -1.20
CA LEU A 95 -6.57 -7.39 -2.06
C LEU A 95 -6.94 -7.34 -3.54
N ARG A 96 -8.23 -7.49 -3.91
CA ARG A 96 -8.67 -7.30 -5.29
C ARG A 96 -8.38 -5.87 -5.77
N CYS A 97 -8.80 -4.86 -5.01
CA CYS A 97 -8.55 -3.46 -5.36
C CYS A 97 -7.04 -3.16 -5.46
N MET A 98 -6.23 -3.71 -4.54
CA MET A 98 -4.78 -3.48 -4.55
C MET A 98 -4.11 -4.15 -5.76
N ARG A 99 -4.53 -5.38 -6.11
CA ARG A 99 -4.04 -6.07 -7.32
C ARG A 99 -4.36 -5.29 -8.59
N LEU A 100 -5.57 -4.73 -8.69
CA LEU A 100 -5.95 -3.85 -9.80
C LEU A 100 -5.08 -2.59 -9.86
N GLY A 101 -4.83 -1.94 -8.73
CA GLY A 101 -3.95 -0.76 -8.67
C GLY A 101 -2.49 -1.07 -9.06
N ILE A 102 -1.97 -2.22 -8.66
CA ILE A 102 -0.62 -2.68 -9.06
C ILE A 102 -0.58 -3.02 -10.56
N ALA A 103 -1.64 -3.59 -11.11
CA ALA A 103 -1.73 -3.97 -12.52
C ALA A 103 -1.72 -2.76 -13.48
N GLU A 104 -2.00 -1.54 -13.01
CA GLU A 104 -1.88 -0.32 -13.84
C GLU A 104 -0.44 0.11 -14.12
N ILE A 105 0.55 -0.47 -13.42
CA ILE A 105 1.95 -0.12 -13.63
C ILE A 105 2.54 -1.04 -14.67
N GLU A 106 3.23 -0.45 -15.64
CA GLU A 106 3.82 -1.13 -16.78
C GLU A 106 5.04 -1.97 -16.35
N PRO A 107 5.34 -3.10 -17.03
CA PRO A 107 6.47 -3.97 -16.69
C PRO A 107 7.84 -3.28 -16.74
N GLU A 108 7.99 -2.20 -17.53
CA GLU A 108 9.23 -1.43 -17.62
C GLU A 108 9.50 -0.59 -16.36
N VAL A 109 8.46 -0.29 -15.58
CA VAL A 109 8.55 0.45 -14.31
C VAL A 109 8.52 -0.50 -13.12
N LEU A 110 7.69 -1.54 -13.20
CA LEU A 110 7.53 -2.56 -12.16
C LEU A 110 7.65 -3.94 -12.80
N ASP A 111 8.89 -4.44 -12.85
CA ASP A 111 9.21 -5.77 -13.38
C ASP A 111 8.56 -6.90 -12.55
N ASP A 112 8.65 -8.12 -13.06
CA ASP A 112 7.96 -9.28 -12.47
C ASP A 112 8.43 -9.61 -11.04
N ASP A 113 9.72 -9.45 -10.75
CA ASP A 113 10.29 -9.76 -9.44
C ASP A 113 9.83 -8.73 -8.40
N HIS A 114 9.89 -7.44 -8.73
CA HIS A 114 9.42 -6.37 -7.86
C HIS A 114 7.90 -6.39 -7.70
N ARG A 115 7.16 -6.69 -8.78
CA ARG A 115 5.71 -6.87 -8.73
C ARG A 115 5.33 -8.01 -7.80
N LYS A 116 6.02 -9.15 -7.92
CA LYS A 116 5.80 -10.29 -7.04
C LYS A 116 6.09 -9.93 -5.59
N ALA A 117 7.22 -9.29 -5.30
CA ALA A 117 7.57 -8.88 -3.94
C ALA A 117 6.52 -7.91 -3.34
N LEU A 118 6.01 -6.97 -4.14
CA LEU A 118 4.96 -6.06 -3.71
C LEU A 118 3.66 -6.81 -3.40
N LEU A 119 3.22 -7.70 -4.30
CA LEU A 119 2.00 -8.50 -4.12
C LEU A 119 2.08 -9.42 -2.90
N ASP A 120 3.21 -10.12 -2.72
CA ASP A 120 3.45 -11.02 -1.59
C ASP A 120 3.38 -10.23 -0.27
N TYR A 121 4.00 -9.05 -0.21
CA TYR A 121 3.90 -8.17 0.96
C TYR A 121 2.46 -7.72 1.23
N MET A 122 1.73 -7.27 0.22
CA MET A 122 0.34 -6.83 0.38
C MET A 122 -0.55 -7.96 0.90
N GLU A 123 -0.37 -9.17 0.39
CA GLU A 123 -1.10 -10.35 0.84
C GLU A 123 -0.81 -10.69 2.30
N MET A 124 0.47 -10.78 2.66
CA MET A 124 0.88 -11.00 4.06
C MET A 124 0.33 -9.90 4.98
N ALA A 125 0.46 -8.63 4.60
CA ALA A 125 0.03 -7.48 5.39
C ALA A 125 -1.49 -7.47 5.59
N ALA A 126 -2.29 -7.68 4.53
CA ALA A 126 -3.74 -7.76 4.61
C ALA A 126 -4.20 -8.91 5.52
N ASN A 127 -3.60 -10.10 5.39
CA ASN A 127 -3.86 -11.23 6.27
C ASN A 127 -3.55 -10.90 7.74
N SER A 128 -2.47 -10.16 8.01
CA SER A 128 -2.09 -9.77 9.36
C SER A 128 -3.02 -8.74 10.02
N LEU A 129 -3.92 -8.11 9.25
CA LEU A 129 -4.85 -7.08 9.72
C LEU A 129 -6.28 -7.60 9.91
N VAL A 130 -6.58 -8.83 9.49
CA VAL A 130 -7.85 -9.49 9.81
C VAL A 130 -8.05 -9.52 11.32
N ASN A 131 -9.19 -9.00 11.76
CA ASN A 131 -9.55 -8.83 13.16
C ASN A 131 -10.97 -9.30 13.50
N SER A 132 -11.71 -9.81 12.50
CA SER A 132 -13.06 -10.33 12.66
C SER A 132 -13.20 -11.70 11.98
N PRO A 133 -14.06 -12.61 12.49
CA PRO A 133 -14.28 -13.90 11.84
C PRO A 133 -15.23 -13.82 10.64
N PHE A 134 -15.93 -12.70 10.46
CA PHE A 134 -16.95 -12.45 9.43
C PHE A 134 -17.07 -10.95 9.17
#